data_AF-A0A2K4KQ97-F1
#
_entry.id   AF-A0A2K4KQ97-F1
#
_cell.length_a   1.000
_cell.length_b   1.000
_cell.length_c   1.000
_cell.angle_alpha   90.00
_cell.angle_beta   90.00
_cell.angle_gamma   90.00
#
_symmetry.space_group_name_H-M   'P 1'
#
loop_
_entity.id
_entity.type
_entity.pdbx_description
1 polymer ?
#
loop_
_entity_poly.entity_id
_entity_poly.type
_entity_poly.pdbx_seq_one_letter_code
_entity_poly.pdbx_strand_id
1 'polypeptide(L)'
;MGVVQDYIQLFAYAETFFGLEAGTSEFNEKWKSIAKRNPEEFREAQHEYIKRTHYDVQVDAILRGIEYPISDKSAALHDMVWSTCVQFGPQTKLIKRALQELTLSSMSVEDIICAVQAYKAANNSRLFFKFPCIAGRAARKSRGREKKTIRFGGGWC
;
A
#
# COMPACT_ATOMS: atom_id res chain seq x y z
N MET A 1 -3.99 -11.80 13.49
CA MET A 1 -3.69 -10.42 13.03
C MET A 1 -3.08 -9.68 14.21
N GLY A 2 -1.75 -9.76 14.36
CA GLY A 2 -0.96 -9.15 15.44
C GLY A 2 -0.09 -7.99 14.95
N VAL A 3 -0.50 -7.32 13.87
CA VAL A 3 0.32 -6.34 13.14
C VAL A 3 0.76 -5.17 14.03
N VAL A 4 -0.06 -4.80 15.01
CA VAL A 4 0.25 -3.75 15.98
C VAL A 4 1.28 -4.22 17.00
N GLN A 5 1.22 -5.48 17.41
CA GLN A 5 2.18 -6.12 18.28
C GLN A 5 3.55 -6.26 17.58
N ASP A 6 3.54 -6.69 16.31
CA ASP A 6 4.75 -6.77 15.48
C ASP A 6 5.40 -5.38 15.30
N TYR A 7 4.58 -4.34 15.08
CA TYR A 7 5.05 -2.95 15.01
C TYR A 7 5.71 -2.49 16.33
N ILE A 8 5.08 -2.78 17.47
CA ILE A 8 5.58 -2.43 18.79
C ILE A 8 6.92 -3.10 19.09
N GLN A 9 7.08 -4.37 18.68
CA GLN A 9 8.33 -5.10 18.82
C GLN A 9 9.45 -4.54 17.95
N LEU A 10 9.14 -4.11 16.71
CA LEU A 10 10.16 -3.66 15.75
C LEU A 10 10.71 -2.26 16.06
N PHE A 11 9.89 -1.34 16.61
CA PHE A 11 10.23 0.08 16.79
C PHE A 11 10.58 0.47 18.24
N ALA A 12 11.06 -0.49 19.05
CA ALA A 12 11.53 -0.26 20.42
C ALA A 12 10.48 0.27 21.42
N TYR A 13 9.20 0.38 21.04
CA TYR A 13 8.11 0.65 21.98
C TYR A 13 7.72 -0.60 22.79
N ALA A 14 8.36 -1.74 22.54
CA ALA A 14 8.14 -3.01 23.22
C ALA A 14 8.13 -2.90 24.74
N GLU A 15 9.06 -2.13 25.33
CA GLU A 15 9.09 -1.91 26.78
C GLU A 15 7.93 -1.03 27.25
N THR A 16 7.53 -0.04 26.44
CA THR A 16 6.44 0.90 26.76
C THR A 16 5.06 0.24 26.75
N PHE A 17 4.89 -0.80 25.93
CA PHE A 17 3.66 -1.57 25.79
C PHE A 17 3.77 -2.98 26.38
N PHE A 18 4.82 -3.25 27.18
CA PHE A 18 4.99 -4.54 27.83
C PHE A 18 3.81 -4.82 28.77
N GLY A 19 3.12 -5.94 28.55
CA GLY A 19 1.92 -6.32 29.31
C GLY A 19 0.63 -5.57 28.92
N LEU A 20 0.64 -4.71 27.90
CA LEU A 20 -0.56 -4.07 27.37
C LEU A 20 -1.09 -4.81 26.15
N GLU A 21 -2.34 -5.24 26.22
CA GLU A 21 -3.02 -5.90 25.09
C GLU A 21 -3.62 -4.88 24.12
N ALA A 22 -3.39 -5.09 22.82
CA ALA A 22 -4.00 -4.27 21.79
C ALA A 22 -5.52 -4.38 21.82
N GLY A 23 -6.21 -3.24 21.86
CA GLY A 23 -7.67 -3.17 21.97
C GLY A 23 -8.19 -2.82 23.37
N THR A 24 -7.31 -2.74 24.37
CA THR A 24 -7.64 -2.22 25.71
C THR A 24 -7.64 -0.70 25.76
N SER A 25 -8.32 -0.11 26.75
CA SER A 25 -8.36 1.35 26.94
C SER A 25 -6.98 1.91 27.28
N GLU A 26 -6.25 1.19 28.13
CA GLU A 26 -4.90 1.49 28.59
C GLU A 26 -3.91 1.54 27.42
N PHE A 27 -4.02 0.58 26.50
CA PHE A 27 -3.26 0.56 25.26
C PHE A 27 -3.55 1.80 24.40
N ASN A 28 -4.83 2.13 24.20
CA ASN A 28 -5.24 3.26 23.37
C ASN A 28 -4.78 4.60 23.94
N GLU A 29 -4.78 4.76 25.27
CA GLU A 29 -4.30 5.96 25.95
C GLU A 29 -2.78 6.12 25.79
N LYS A 30 -2.01 5.05 26.02
CA LYS A 30 -0.56 5.06 25.81
C LYS A 30 -0.20 5.34 24.36
N TRP A 31 -0.89 4.72 23.42
CA TRP A 31 -0.72 4.98 21.99
C TRP A 31 -0.93 6.46 21.63
N LYS A 32 -2.03 7.06 22.12
CA LYS A 32 -2.32 8.49 21.92
C LYS A 32 -1.30 9.38 22.61
N SER A 33 -0.80 8.99 23.78
CA SER A 33 0.22 9.75 24.53
C SER A 33 1.54 9.82 23.76
N ILE A 34 2.02 8.69 23.24
CA ILE A 34 3.24 8.62 22.42
C ILE A 34 3.05 9.43 21.13
N ALA A 35 1.91 9.27 20.46
CA ALA A 35 1.59 10.03 19.25
C ALA A 35 1.55 11.56 19.50
N LYS A 36 1.21 12.01 20.71
CA LYS A 36 1.27 13.43 21.09
C LYS A 36 2.67 13.90 21.46
N ARG A 37 3.47 13.03 22.09
CA ARG A 37 4.80 13.37 22.59
C ARG A 37 5.83 13.48 21.47
N ASN A 38 5.80 12.55 20.53
CA ASN A 38 6.76 12.45 19.44
C ASN A 38 6.02 12.20 18.11
N PRO A 39 5.23 13.18 17.62
CA PRO A 39 4.37 12.98 16.45
C PRO A 39 5.15 12.67 15.16
N GLU A 40 6.32 13.29 14.98
CA GLU A 40 7.13 13.07 13.78
C GLU A 40 7.79 11.70 13.77
N GLU A 41 8.51 11.36 14.84
CA GLU A 41 9.16 10.04 14.99
C GLU A 41 8.12 8.91 14.92
N PHE A 42 6.95 9.09 15.53
CA PHE A 42 5.90 8.07 15.51
C PHE A 42 5.29 7.90 14.12
N ARG A 43 5.15 8.99 13.36
CA ARG A 43 4.72 8.94 11.96
C ARG A 43 5.76 8.27 11.08
N GLU A 44 7.04 8.58 11.29
CA GLU A 44 8.15 8.03 10.53
C GLU A 44 8.33 6.53 10.82
N ALA A 45 8.24 6.12 12.08
CA ALA A 45 8.25 4.71 12.48
C ALA A 45 7.11 3.91 11.82
N GLN A 46 5.87 4.43 11.83
CA GLN A 46 4.76 3.78 11.11
C GLN A 46 5.01 3.70 9.61
N HIS A 47 5.55 4.76 9.02
CA HIS A 47 5.87 4.79 7.60
C HIS A 47 6.95 3.75 7.27
N GLU A 48 8.03 3.70 8.04
CA GLU A 48 9.12 2.74 7.86
C GLU A 48 8.65 1.30 8.07
N TYR A 49 7.77 1.05 9.04
CA TYR A 49 7.16 -0.25 9.25
C TYR A 49 6.42 -0.75 8.00
N ILE A 50 5.52 0.08 7.47
CA ILE A 50 4.76 -0.27 6.26
C ILE A 50 5.69 -0.39 5.05
N LYS A 51 6.75 0.42 4.98
CA LYS A 51 7.76 0.31 3.94
C LYS A 51 8.43 -1.08 3.97
N ARG A 52 9.00 -1.47 5.11
CA ARG A 52 9.73 -2.75 5.25
C ARG A 52 8.82 -3.97 5.07
N THR A 53 7.63 -3.93 5.67
CA THR A 53 6.74 -5.11 5.70
C THR A 53 5.89 -5.25 4.45
N HIS A 54 5.59 -4.15 3.74
CA HIS A 54 4.71 -4.17 2.57
C HIS A 54 5.39 -3.70 1.30
N TYR A 55 6.01 -2.53 1.32
CA TYR A 55 6.57 -1.93 0.11
C TYR A 55 7.77 -2.73 -0.41
N ASP A 56 8.76 -2.98 0.42
CA ASP A 56 10.01 -3.66 0.04
C ASP A 56 9.73 -5.10 -0.42
N VAL A 57 8.83 -5.81 0.28
CA VAL A 57 8.38 -7.16 -0.09
C VAL A 57 7.72 -7.16 -1.48
N GLN A 58 6.88 -6.17 -1.75
CA GLN A 58 6.18 -6.08 -3.03
C GLN A 58 7.14 -5.70 -4.18
N VAL A 59 8.13 -4.83 -3.93
CA VAL A 59 9.15 -4.47 -4.93
C VAL A 59 10.00 -5.68 -5.28
N ASP A 60 10.48 -6.43 -4.30
CA ASP A 60 11.24 -7.66 -4.53
C ASP A 60 10.40 -8.71 -5.30
N ALA A 61 9.12 -8.85 -4.95
CA ALA A 61 8.22 -9.77 -5.65
C ALA A 61 7.97 -9.38 -7.12
N ILE A 62 7.92 -8.07 -7.43
CA ILE A 62 7.76 -7.60 -8.81
C ILE A 62 9.07 -7.78 -9.58
N LEU A 63 10.20 -7.44 -8.97
CA LEU A 63 11.52 -7.61 -9.58
C LEU A 63 11.78 -9.08 -9.92
N ARG A 64 11.53 -10.01 -9.00
CA ARG A 64 11.68 -11.46 -9.27
C ARG A 64 10.64 -12.03 -10.21
N GLY A 65 9.48 -11.39 -10.30
CA GLY A 65 8.31 -11.94 -11.00
C GLY A 65 8.17 -11.48 -12.45
N ILE A 66 8.63 -10.27 -12.77
CA ILE A 66 8.44 -9.57 -14.04
C ILE A 66 9.73 -8.87 -14.48
N GLU A 67 10.82 -8.99 -13.71
CA GLU A 67 12.14 -8.40 -14.03
C GLU A 67 12.08 -6.89 -14.26
N TYR A 68 11.13 -6.22 -13.60
CA TYR A 68 10.91 -4.78 -13.76
C TYR A 68 11.42 -4.00 -12.54
N PRO A 69 12.50 -3.19 -12.68
CA PRO A 69 13.04 -2.40 -11.58
C PRO A 69 12.14 -1.20 -11.30
N ILE A 70 11.50 -1.22 -10.13
CA ILE A 70 10.65 -0.11 -9.63
C ILE A 70 11.49 0.93 -8.87
N SER A 71 12.63 0.53 -8.29
CA SER A 71 13.45 1.38 -7.43
C SER A 71 13.92 2.68 -8.08
N ASP A 72 14.09 2.68 -9.41
CA ASP A 72 14.66 3.80 -10.15
C ASP A 72 13.59 4.60 -10.93
N LYS A 73 12.31 4.45 -10.55
CA LYS A 73 11.17 5.02 -11.30
C LYS A 73 10.54 6.22 -10.56
N SER A 74 9.57 6.84 -11.21
CA SER A 74 8.94 8.06 -10.71
C SER A 74 8.16 7.83 -9.41
N ALA A 75 8.08 8.87 -8.57
CA ALA A 75 7.34 8.85 -7.30
C ALA A 75 5.88 8.36 -7.47
N ALA A 76 5.25 8.63 -8.61
CA ALA A 76 3.90 8.15 -8.93
C ALA A 76 3.80 6.62 -8.98
N LEU A 77 4.84 5.93 -9.47
CA LEU A 77 4.90 4.48 -9.49
C LEU A 77 5.07 3.92 -8.07
N HIS A 78 5.96 4.52 -7.28
CA HIS A 78 6.14 4.17 -5.87
C HIS A 78 4.83 4.30 -5.09
N ASP A 79 4.10 5.41 -5.27
CA ASP A 79 2.79 5.65 -4.65
C ASP A 79 1.73 4.63 -5.07
N MET A 80 1.74 4.24 -6.35
CA MET A 80 0.83 3.23 -6.87
C MET A 80 1.11 1.86 -6.24
N VAL A 81 2.38 1.45 -6.18
CA VAL A 81 2.81 0.19 -5.55
C VAL A 81 2.45 0.19 -4.06
N TRP A 82 2.80 1.27 -3.34
CA TRP A 82 2.47 1.47 -1.93
C TRP A 82 0.98 1.36 -1.66
N SER A 83 0.16 2.08 -2.43
CA SER A 83 -1.29 2.01 -2.33
C SER A 83 -1.81 0.58 -2.54
N THR A 84 -1.16 -0.20 -3.40
CA THR A 84 -1.63 -1.54 -3.76
C THR A 84 -1.27 -2.55 -2.69
N CYS A 85 -0.03 -2.51 -2.18
CA CYS A 85 0.40 -3.41 -1.12
C CYS A 85 -0.33 -3.13 0.20
N VAL A 86 -0.62 -1.86 0.53
CA VAL A 86 -1.43 -1.52 1.71
C VAL A 86 -2.88 -1.98 1.57
N GLN A 87 -3.45 -1.96 0.36
CA GLN A 87 -4.85 -2.33 0.15
C GLN A 87 -5.06 -3.85 0.01
N PHE A 88 -4.14 -4.56 -0.64
CA PHE A 88 -4.29 -5.98 -0.98
C PHE A 88 -3.30 -6.89 -0.25
N GLY A 89 -2.38 -6.32 0.53
CA GLY A 89 -1.33 -7.04 1.25
C GLY A 89 0.03 -7.03 0.54
N PRO A 90 1.09 -7.41 1.27
CA PRO A 90 2.50 -7.29 0.86
C PRO A 90 2.94 -8.25 -0.24
N GLN A 91 2.22 -9.35 -0.46
CA GLN A 91 2.53 -10.38 -1.46
C GLN A 91 1.46 -10.44 -2.57
N THR A 92 0.90 -9.29 -2.91
CA THR A 92 -0.21 -9.27 -3.86
C THR A 92 0.25 -9.61 -5.27
N LYS A 93 -0.42 -10.62 -5.87
CA LYS A 93 -0.21 -11.00 -7.27
C LYS A 93 -0.91 -10.05 -8.24
N LEU A 94 -1.59 -9.01 -7.75
CA LEU A 94 -2.39 -8.11 -8.59
C LEU A 94 -1.52 -7.34 -9.58
N ILE A 95 -0.43 -6.73 -9.11
CA ILE A 95 0.48 -5.97 -9.98
C ILE A 95 1.10 -6.93 -11.01
N LYS A 96 1.53 -8.12 -10.56
CA LYS A 96 2.05 -9.15 -11.46
C LYS A 96 1.06 -9.51 -12.56
N ARG A 97 -0.20 -9.81 -12.21
CA ARG A 97 -1.24 -10.16 -13.19
C ARG A 97 -1.60 -9.01 -14.13
N ALA A 98 -1.59 -7.78 -13.63
CA ALA A 98 -1.89 -6.61 -14.45
C ALA A 98 -0.79 -6.34 -15.49
N LEU A 99 0.46 -6.66 -15.16
CA LEU A 99 1.63 -6.38 -16.00
C LEU A 99 2.12 -7.60 -16.81
N GLN A 100 1.68 -8.81 -16.48
CA GLN A 100 2.13 -10.05 -17.12
C GLN A 100 1.80 -10.12 -18.62
N GLU A 101 0.72 -9.48 -19.06
CA GLU A 101 0.30 -9.42 -20.47
C GLU A 101 0.80 -8.16 -21.19
N LEU A 102 1.61 -7.31 -20.54
CA LEU A 102 2.08 -6.03 -21.08
C LEU A 102 3.58 -6.05 -21.37
N THR A 103 3.96 -5.41 -22.48
CA THR A 103 5.38 -5.21 -22.83
C THR A 103 5.96 -4.01 -22.09
N LEU A 104 6.47 -4.24 -20.88
CA LEU A 104 6.94 -3.16 -19.99
C LEU A 104 8.13 -2.36 -20.55
N SER A 105 8.94 -2.95 -21.43
CA SER A 105 10.13 -2.30 -22.01
C SER A 105 9.80 -1.13 -22.95
N SER A 106 8.58 -1.07 -23.48
CA SER A 106 8.15 -0.05 -24.44
C SER A 106 7.12 0.93 -23.88
N MET A 107 6.65 0.73 -22.65
CA MET A 107 5.58 1.56 -22.06
C MET A 107 6.14 2.65 -21.16
N SER A 108 5.44 3.78 -21.14
CA SER A 108 5.70 4.85 -20.19
C SER A 108 5.29 4.44 -18.77
N VAL A 109 5.82 5.14 -17.76
CA VAL A 109 5.47 4.85 -16.35
C VAL A 109 3.98 5.15 -16.10
N GLU A 110 3.45 6.13 -16.82
CA GLU A 110 2.06 6.57 -16.81
C GLU A 110 1.14 5.47 -17.33
N ASP A 111 1.50 4.84 -18.46
CA ASP A 111 0.74 3.73 -19.05
C ASP A 111 0.68 2.52 -18.10
N ILE A 112 1.81 2.21 -17.47
CA ILE A 112 1.90 1.14 -16.46
C ILE A 112 0.95 1.44 -15.29
N ILE A 113 0.89 2.69 -14.83
CA ILE A 113 -0.04 3.11 -13.78
C ILE A 113 -1.50 3.01 -14.27
N CYS A 114 -1.85 3.57 -15.44
CA CYS A 114 -3.20 3.49 -16.02
C CYS A 114 -3.61 2.00 -16.15
N ALA A 115 -2.73 1.11 -16.63
CA ALA A 115 -3.02 -0.32 -16.78
C ALA A 115 -3.30 -1.04 -15.45
N VAL A 116 -2.49 -0.80 -14.42
CA VAL A 116 -2.72 -1.42 -13.09
C VAL A 116 -4.01 -0.91 -12.46
N GLN A 117 -4.32 0.38 -12.60
CA GLN A 117 -5.56 0.94 -12.06
C GLN A 117 -6.80 0.44 -12.83
N ALA A 118 -6.71 0.34 -14.16
CA ALA A 118 -7.75 -0.25 -15.00
C ALA A 118 -8.00 -1.71 -14.62
N TYR A 119 -6.94 -2.49 -14.42
CA TYR A 119 -7.06 -3.88 -13.95
C TYR A 119 -7.76 -3.97 -12.59
N LYS A 120 -7.45 -3.07 -11.64
CA LYS A 120 -8.16 -3.02 -10.35
C LYS A 120 -9.64 -2.70 -10.52
N ALA A 121 -9.98 -1.73 -11.35
CA ALA A 121 -11.36 -1.33 -11.58
C ALA A 121 -12.17 -2.45 -12.23
N ALA A 122 -11.61 -3.11 -13.26
CA ALA A 122 -12.24 -4.22 -13.96
C ALA A 122 -12.42 -5.46 -13.05
N ASN A 123 -11.45 -5.74 -12.19
CA ASN A 123 -11.50 -6.90 -11.29
C ASN A 123 -12.12 -6.59 -9.92
N ASN A 124 -12.62 -5.38 -9.69
CA ASN A 124 -13.09 -4.96 -8.37
C ASN A 124 -14.26 -5.82 -7.85
N SER A 125 -15.22 -6.14 -8.71
CA SER A 125 -16.35 -7.03 -8.38
C SER A 125 -15.88 -8.45 -8.03
N ARG A 126 -14.85 -8.96 -8.71
CA ARG A 126 -14.25 -10.27 -8.45
C ARG A 126 -13.40 -10.29 -7.17
N LEU A 127 -12.62 -9.24 -6.94
CA LEU A 127 -11.73 -9.10 -5.78
C LEU A 127 -12.52 -8.91 -4.47
N PHE A 128 -13.66 -8.23 -4.55
CA PHE A 128 -14.57 -8.01 -3.41
C PHE A 128 -15.87 -8.81 -3.54
N PHE A 129 -15.85 -9.94 -4.26
CA PHE A 129 -17.04 -10.77 -4.48
C PHE A 129 -17.70 -11.23 -3.18
N LYS A 130 -16.90 -11.51 -2.15
CA LYS A 130 -17.39 -11.87 -0.80
C LYS A 130 -17.95 -10.68 0.00
N PHE A 131 -17.71 -9.44 -0.44
CA PHE A 131 -18.11 -8.21 0.26
C PHE A 131 -18.66 -7.16 -0.74
N PRO A 132 -19.86 -7.37 -1.30
CA PRO A 132 -20.41 -6.55 -2.38
C PRO A 132 -20.62 -5.07 -2.00
N CYS A 133 -20.90 -4.76 -0.73
CA CYS A 133 -20.99 -3.38 -0.24
C CYS A 133 -19.63 -2.66 -0.22
N ILE A 134 -18.52 -3.39 -0.02
CA ILE A 134 -17.16 -2.85 -0.04
C ILE A 134 -16.69 -2.65 -1.49
N ALA A 135 -17.16 -3.49 -2.44
CA ALA A 135 -16.87 -3.34 -3.86
C ALA A 135 -17.27 -1.95 -4.38
N GLY A 136 -18.47 -1.46 -4.06
CA GLY A 136 -18.92 -0.13 -4.47
C GLY A 136 -18.08 1.04 -3.89
N ARG A 137 -17.48 0.86 -2.72
CA ARG A 137 -16.58 1.85 -2.10
C ARG A 137 -15.17 1.79 -2.73
N ALA A 138 -14.66 0.60 -2.99
CA ALA A 138 -13.37 0.38 -3.64
C ALA A 138 -13.35 0.93 -5.08
N ALA A 139 -14.43 0.74 -5.84
CA ALA A 139 -14.58 1.31 -7.19
C ALA A 139 -14.59 2.85 -7.19
N ARG A 140 -15.22 3.50 -6.21
CA ARG A 140 -15.17 4.96 -6.07
C ARG A 140 -13.77 5.45 -5.74
N LYS A 141 -13.03 4.71 -4.90
CA LYS A 141 -11.66 5.04 -4.51
C LYS A 141 -10.66 4.88 -5.65
N SER A 142 -10.81 3.85 -6.50
CA SER A 142 -9.96 3.68 -7.69
C SER A 142 -10.19 4.82 -8.69
N ARG A 143 -11.45 5.12 -9.02
CA ARG A 143 -11.81 6.26 -9.89
C ARG A 143 -11.35 7.60 -9.33
N GLY A 144 -11.42 7.80 -8.01
CA GLY A 144 -10.95 9.03 -7.37
C GLY A 144 -9.43 9.21 -7.42
N ARG A 145 -8.68 8.10 -7.34
CA ARG A 145 -7.21 8.10 -7.44
C ARG A 145 -6.74 8.27 -8.87
N GLU A 146 -7.38 7.62 -9.82
CA GLU A 146 -7.18 7.85 -11.26
C GLU A 146 -7.33 9.35 -11.57
N LYS A 147 -8.44 9.97 -11.15
CA LYS A 147 -8.64 11.43 -11.28
C LYS A 147 -7.58 12.29 -10.57
N LYS A 148 -7.03 11.84 -9.44
CA LYS A 148 -6.00 12.59 -8.70
C LYS A 148 -4.63 12.46 -9.38
N THR A 149 -4.30 11.29 -9.91
CA THR A 149 -3.12 11.08 -10.75
C THR A 149 -3.21 11.91 -12.03
N ILE A 150 -4.37 11.94 -12.69
CA ILE A 150 -4.67 12.81 -13.85
C ILE A 150 -4.52 14.31 -13.51
N ARG A 151 -4.79 14.71 -12.27
CA ARG A 151 -4.72 16.13 -11.85
C ARG A 151 -3.30 16.60 -11.50
N PHE A 152 -2.36 15.69 -11.21
CA PHE A 152 -0.96 16.01 -10.88
C PHE A 152 -0.01 15.87 -12.07
N GLY A 153 -0.40 15.16 -13.13
CA GLY A 153 0.31 15.15 -14.41
C GLY A 153 -0.68 15.50 -15.51
N GLY A 154 -0.64 16.74 -15.99
CA GLY A 154 -1.42 17.13 -17.17
C GLY A 154 -0.96 16.32 -18.38
N GLY A 155 -1.69 15.26 -18.69
CA GLY A 155 -1.34 14.32 -19.77
C GLY A 155 -2.36 13.19 -19.84
N TRP A 156 -3.14 13.21 -20.92
CA TRP A 156 -4.30 12.41 -21.28
C TRP A 156 -4.17 10.88 -21.01
N CYS A 157 -5.01 10.36 -20.11
CA CYS A 157 -5.84 9.16 -20.30
C CYS A 157 -7.29 9.74 -20.43
#